data_AF-A0A1M7IUX0-F1
#
_entry.id   AF-A0A1M7IUX0-F1
#
_cell.length_a   1.000
_cell.length_b   1.000
_cell.length_c   1.000
_cell.angle_alpha   90.00
_cell.angle_beta   90.00
_cell.angle_gamma   90.00
#
_symmetry.space_group_name_H-M   'P 1'
#
loop_
_entity.id
_entity.type
_entity.pdbx_description
1 polymer ?
#
loop_
_entity_poly.entity_id
_entity_poly.type
_entity_poly.pdbx_seq_one_letter_code
_entity_poly.pdbx_strand_id
1 'polypeptide(L)'
;MLTRFNIFIVGTMGWPADDCFKYYLTINKLQYQQMKKQLLFKIGVCMVCATSLLTACTKNNQSTEKKVDPATQISADATQKISDLGFSTDNVRKVGDNYLVEGDIMLTPANLSEVSTSPNLRIAETEQYRTTNLVKNLPRTITVSVSNLPTVYATATANAVSRYNALNLTLKFQVVSSGGSIQIIGFNQGPSGGYITLGSSGFPTSSGNPYNQIQLNTNAQAYGTNPDVGYVTSVIQHEMGHCIGFRHTDYFNRSLSCGGSAVNEGSAGIGAVHIPGTPTKTFDAASFMLACSSGTDRSFNANDVIALNYLY
;
A
#
# COMPACT_ATOMS: atom_id res chain seq x y z
N MET A 1 -22.57 -11.21 -43.75
CA MET A 1 -22.13 -9.92 -44.33
C MET A 1 -20.83 -10.09 -45.15
N LEU A 2 -20.74 -11.13 -46.00
CA LEU A 2 -19.57 -11.37 -46.88
C LEU A 2 -19.94 -12.04 -48.22
N THR A 3 -21.24 -12.10 -48.56
CA THR A 3 -21.74 -12.77 -49.77
C THR A 3 -22.31 -11.80 -50.81
N ARG A 4 -22.24 -10.48 -50.57
CA ARG A 4 -22.75 -9.44 -51.49
C ARG A 4 -21.68 -8.57 -52.14
N PHE A 5 -20.39 -8.85 -51.93
CA PHE A 5 -19.29 -8.01 -52.43
C PHE A 5 -18.59 -8.54 -53.70
N ASN A 6 -18.92 -9.74 -54.20
CA ASN A 6 -18.20 -10.36 -55.32
C ASN A 6 -18.97 -10.41 -56.66
N ILE A 7 -20.10 -9.72 -56.79
CA ILE A 7 -20.87 -9.69 -58.05
C ILE A 7 -20.67 -8.37 -58.82
N PHE A 8 -19.88 -7.42 -58.30
CA PHE A 8 -19.72 -6.09 -58.89
C PHE A 8 -18.41 -5.82 -59.65
N ILE A 9 -17.56 -6.83 -59.85
CA ILE A 9 -16.28 -6.67 -60.60
C ILE A 9 -16.13 -7.77 -61.66
N VAL A 10 -17.14 -7.93 -62.54
CA VAL A 10 -17.00 -8.71 -63.80
C VAL A 10 -17.88 -8.07 -64.90
N GLY A 11 -17.92 -6.73 -64.95
CA GLY A 11 -18.76 -6.00 -65.91
C GLY A 11 -17.98 -5.17 -66.95
N THR A 12 -16.65 -5.10 -66.88
CA THR A 12 -15.87 -4.11 -67.66
C THR A 12 -14.70 -4.68 -68.46
N MET A 13 -14.61 -5.99 -68.62
CA MET A 13 -13.61 -6.62 -69.51
C MET A 13 -14.31 -7.66 -70.37
N GLY A 14 -14.43 -7.38 -71.67
CA GLY A 14 -15.14 -8.20 -72.65
C GLY A 14 -14.51 -9.58 -72.88
N TRP A 15 -14.77 -10.51 -71.97
CA TRP A 15 -14.39 -11.92 -72.06
C TRP A 15 -15.63 -12.78 -72.37
N PRO A 16 -15.52 -13.82 -73.22
CA PRO A 16 -16.63 -14.70 -73.54
C PRO A 16 -17.13 -15.46 -72.30
N ALA A 17 -18.45 -15.60 -72.18
CA ALA A 17 -19.15 -16.09 -70.98
C ALA A 17 -18.73 -17.50 -70.51
N ASP A 18 -18.22 -18.33 -71.42
CA ASP A 18 -17.84 -19.72 -71.13
C ASP A 18 -16.56 -19.85 -70.28
N ASP A 19 -15.67 -18.87 -70.33
CA ASP A 19 -14.41 -18.88 -69.57
C ASP A 19 -14.59 -18.33 -68.14
N CYS A 20 -15.55 -17.43 -67.93
CA CYS A 20 -15.95 -16.99 -66.58
C CYS A 20 -16.53 -18.12 -65.74
N PHE A 21 -17.32 -19.02 -66.36
CA PHE A 21 -17.95 -20.13 -65.66
C PHE A 21 -16.92 -21.19 -65.19
N LYS A 22 -15.89 -21.46 -65.99
CA LYS A 22 -14.79 -22.37 -65.63
C LYS A 22 -13.93 -21.81 -64.48
N TYR A 23 -13.69 -20.50 -64.47
CA TYR A 23 -12.93 -19.84 -63.40
C TYR A 23 -13.70 -19.85 -62.06
N TYR A 24 -15.01 -19.59 -62.10
CA TYR A 24 -15.88 -19.66 -60.92
C TYR A 24 -15.99 -21.08 -60.33
N LEU A 25 -16.04 -22.12 -61.17
CA LEU A 25 -16.03 -23.52 -60.74
C LEU A 25 -14.69 -23.92 -60.10
N THR A 26 -13.57 -23.38 -60.59
CA THR A 26 -12.23 -23.70 -60.08
C THR A 26 -11.98 -23.09 -58.70
N ILE A 27 -12.41 -21.85 -58.46
CA ILE A 27 -12.28 -21.18 -57.16
C ILE A 27 -13.12 -21.87 -56.08
N ASN A 28 -14.37 -22.24 -56.39
CA ASN A 28 -15.23 -22.96 -55.45
C ASN A 28 -14.69 -24.36 -55.11
N LYS A 29 -14.06 -25.05 -56.07
CA LYS A 29 -13.43 -26.36 -55.85
C LYS A 29 -12.19 -26.26 -54.95
N LEU A 30 -11.40 -25.18 -55.07
CA LEU A 30 -10.24 -24.92 -54.19
C LEU A 30 -10.65 -24.56 -52.75
N GLN A 31 -11.69 -23.73 -52.58
CA GLN A 31 -12.22 -23.37 -51.26
C GLN A 31 -12.84 -24.57 -50.53
N TYR A 32 -13.57 -25.44 -51.24
CA TYR A 32 -14.13 -26.67 -50.67
C TYR A 32 -13.04 -27.66 -50.20
N GLN A 33 -11.93 -27.79 -50.92
CA GLN A 33 -10.81 -28.66 -50.53
C GLN A 33 -10.04 -28.13 -49.31
N GLN A 34 -9.89 -26.80 -49.17
CA GLN A 34 -9.31 -26.18 -47.97
C GLN A 34 -10.21 -26.35 -46.74
N MET A 35 -11.53 -26.18 -46.88
CA MET A 35 -12.48 -26.41 -45.78
C MET A 35 -12.54 -27.89 -45.35
N LYS A 36 -12.45 -28.84 -46.28
CA LYS A 36 -12.36 -30.29 -45.94
C LYS A 36 -11.10 -30.63 -45.16
N LYS A 37 -9.93 -30.05 -45.51
CA LYS A 37 -8.67 -30.26 -44.76
C LYS A 37 -8.72 -29.66 -43.35
N GLN A 38 -9.36 -28.51 -43.16
CA GLN A 38 -9.51 -27.89 -41.84
C GLN A 38 -10.55 -28.60 -40.95
N LEU A 39 -11.57 -29.23 -41.53
CA LEU A 39 -12.57 -30.01 -40.79
C LEU A 39 -12.04 -31.40 -40.39
N LEU A 40 -11.25 -32.06 -41.26
CA LEU A 40 -10.60 -33.34 -40.93
C LEU A 40 -9.49 -33.18 -39.88
N PHE A 41 -8.80 -32.03 -39.84
CA PHE A 41 -7.81 -31.73 -38.80
C PHE A 41 -8.44 -31.42 -37.42
N LYS A 42 -9.66 -30.88 -37.38
CA LYS A 42 -10.37 -30.59 -36.12
C LYS A 42 -11.12 -31.79 -35.53
N ILE A 43 -11.49 -32.77 -36.35
CA ILE A 43 -12.14 -34.01 -35.88
C ILE A 43 -11.09 -35.06 -35.42
N GLY A 44 -9.84 -34.97 -35.90
CA GLY A 44 -8.74 -35.85 -35.47
C GLY A 44 -8.09 -35.51 -34.12
N VAL A 45 -8.38 -34.35 -33.52
CA VAL A 45 -7.80 -33.92 -32.23
C VAL A 45 -8.75 -34.19 -31.03
N CYS A 46 -10.00 -34.59 -31.29
CA CYS A 46 -10.98 -34.90 -30.24
C CYS A 46 -11.07 -36.39 -29.84
N MET A 47 -10.13 -37.24 -30.26
CA MET A 47 -10.21 -38.69 -30.01
C MET A 47 -8.89 -39.32 -29.53
N VAL A 48 -8.14 -38.63 -28.66
CA VAL A 48 -7.01 -39.19 -27.87
C VAL A 48 -7.06 -38.68 -26.41
N CYS A 49 -8.25 -38.45 -25.85
CA CYS A 49 -8.41 -37.95 -24.47
C CYS A 49 -9.43 -38.75 -23.64
N ALA A 50 -9.55 -40.06 -23.90
CA ALA A 50 -10.28 -40.94 -23.01
C ALA A 50 -9.58 -42.29 -22.93
N THR A 51 -8.81 -42.48 -21.85
CA THR A 51 -8.59 -43.70 -21.06
C THR A 51 -7.11 -43.89 -20.64
N SER A 52 -6.76 -43.36 -19.47
CA SER A 52 -5.83 -44.03 -18.57
C SER A 52 -6.32 -43.76 -17.15
N LEU A 53 -6.74 -44.84 -16.51
CA LEU A 53 -7.33 -44.90 -15.18
C LEU A 53 -6.28 -44.68 -14.09
N LEU A 54 -6.70 -43.94 -13.05
CA LEU A 54 -6.45 -44.19 -11.63
C LEU A 54 -5.02 -44.59 -11.22
N THR A 55 -4.21 -43.59 -10.87
CA THR A 55 -3.12 -43.72 -9.89
C THR A 55 -3.23 -42.61 -8.85
N ALA A 56 -3.58 -43.01 -7.63
CA ALA A 56 -3.43 -42.17 -6.45
C ALA A 56 -1.93 -41.96 -6.20
N CYS A 57 -1.46 -40.74 -6.40
CA CYS A 57 -0.13 -40.30 -6.00
C CYS A 57 -0.25 -39.02 -5.19
N THR A 58 0.21 -39.13 -3.95
CA THR A 58 0.56 -38.05 -3.03
C THR A 58 1.18 -36.87 -3.76
N LYS A 59 0.61 -35.68 -3.57
CA LYS A 59 1.08 -34.43 -4.15
C LYS A 59 2.42 -34.05 -3.53
N ASN A 60 3.50 -34.56 -4.12
CA ASN A 60 4.85 -34.05 -3.91
C ASN A 60 5.05 -32.91 -4.91
N ASN A 61 4.65 -31.71 -4.53
CA ASN A 61 4.99 -30.48 -5.26
C ASN A 61 6.36 -30.03 -4.75
N GLN A 62 7.43 -30.35 -5.49
CA GLN A 62 8.63 -29.53 -5.48
C GLN A 62 8.34 -28.24 -6.25
N SER A 63 7.65 -27.33 -5.58
CA SER A 63 7.92 -25.91 -5.73
C SER A 63 8.95 -25.57 -4.67
N THR A 64 9.98 -24.82 -5.03
CA THR A 64 10.93 -24.22 -4.08
C THR A 64 10.18 -23.24 -3.19
N GLU A 65 9.43 -23.77 -2.23
CA GLU A 65 8.99 -23.07 -1.04
C GLU A 65 10.26 -22.67 -0.30
N LYS A 66 10.60 -21.39 -0.45
CA LYS A 66 11.47 -20.70 0.49
C LYS A 66 10.89 -20.99 1.87
N LYS A 67 11.60 -21.76 2.69
CA LYS A 67 11.27 -21.96 4.11
C LYS A 67 10.95 -20.61 4.73
N VAL A 68 9.67 -20.32 4.91
CA VAL A 68 9.23 -19.33 5.89
C VAL A 68 9.50 -20.00 7.23
N ASP A 69 10.29 -19.32 8.05
CA ASP A 69 10.62 -19.76 9.40
C ASP A 69 9.31 -20.04 10.17
N PRO A 70 9.12 -21.21 10.81
CA PRO A 70 7.87 -21.59 11.49
C PRO A 70 7.49 -20.73 12.70
N ALA A 71 8.19 -19.62 12.97
CA ALA A 71 8.08 -18.85 14.20
C ALA A 71 7.03 -17.71 14.19
N THR A 72 6.33 -17.43 13.08
CA THR A 72 5.41 -16.27 13.07
C THR A 72 4.18 -16.41 12.17
N GLN A 73 3.41 -17.48 12.30
CA GLN A 73 2.02 -17.39 11.83
C GLN A 73 1.24 -16.48 12.79
N ILE A 74 0.77 -15.34 12.29
CA ILE A 74 -0.12 -14.44 13.03
C ILE A 74 -1.42 -15.20 13.32
N SER A 75 -1.81 -15.28 14.60
CA SER A 75 -3.03 -15.99 15.00
C SER A 75 -4.27 -15.37 14.34
N ALA A 76 -5.26 -16.18 13.99
CA ALA A 76 -6.53 -15.70 13.42
C ALA A 76 -7.22 -14.63 14.28
N ASP A 77 -7.13 -14.73 15.61
CA ASP A 77 -7.65 -13.73 16.54
C ASP A 77 -6.97 -12.36 16.37
N ALA A 78 -5.63 -12.33 16.35
CA ALA A 78 -4.87 -11.10 16.08
C ALA A 78 -5.20 -10.52 14.70
N THR A 79 -5.28 -11.35 13.66
CA THR A 79 -5.66 -10.92 12.31
C THR A 79 -7.04 -10.28 12.29
N GLN A 80 -8.01 -10.86 12.99
CA GLN A 80 -9.36 -10.30 13.08
C GLN A 80 -9.36 -8.94 13.80
N LYS A 81 -8.67 -8.83 14.95
CA LYS A 81 -8.57 -7.57 15.69
C LYS A 81 -7.91 -6.45 14.87
N ILE A 82 -6.88 -6.78 14.08
CA ILE A 82 -6.23 -5.83 13.16
C ILE A 82 -7.24 -5.33 12.12
N SER A 83 -8.00 -6.24 11.52
CA SER A 83 -9.06 -5.91 10.55
C SER A 83 -10.18 -5.07 11.17
N ASP A 84 -10.59 -5.38 12.41
CA ASP A 84 -11.64 -4.67 13.15
C ASP A 84 -11.23 -3.25 13.57
N LEU A 85 -9.93 -2.97 13.61
CA LEU A 85 -9.39 -1.61 13.76
C LEU A 85 -9.28 -0.87 12.43
N GLY A 86 -9.55 -1.54 11.31
CA GLY A 86 -9.47 -0.98 9.96
C GLY A 86 -8.03 -0.74 9.51
N PHE A 87 -7.18 -1.73 9.75
CA PHE A 87 -5.85 -1.88 9.16
C PHE A 87 -5.81 -3.09 8.23
N SER A 88 -4.90 -3.06 7.25
CA SER A 88 -4.66 -4.20 6.37
C SER A 88 -4.04 -5.37 7.12
N THR A 89 -4.50 -6.57 6.81
CA THR A 89 -3.91 -7.83 7.30
C THR A 89 -2.80 -8.35 6.38
N ASP A 90 -2.50 -7.64 5.29
CA ASP A 90 -1.43 -7.99 4.38
C ASP A 90 -0.07 -7.66 4.99
N ASN A 91 0.88 -8.58 4.84
CA ASN A 91 2.27 -8.41 5.28
C ASN A 91 2.44 -8.06 6.77
N VAL A 92 1.47 -8.38 7.63
CA VAL A 92 1.57 -8.19 9.09
C VAL A 92 2.77 -8.95 9.64
N ARG A 93 3.57 -8.28 10.47
CA ARG A 93 4.75 -8.86 11.13
C ARG A 93 4.60 -8.73 12.63
N LYS A 94 4.81 -9.83 13.36
CA LYS A 94 4.90 -9.76 14.82
C LYS A 94 6.26 -9.17 15.22
N VAL A 95 6.26 -8.19 16.12
CA VAL A 95 7.48 -7.54 16.63
C VAL A 95 7.39 -7.53 18.17
N GLY A 96 8.03 -8.52 18.80
CA GLY A 96 7.83 -8.77 20.23
C GLY A 96 6.36 -9.10 20.52
N ASP A 97 5.73 -8.30 21.38
CA ASP A 97 4.29 -8.41 21.72
C ASP A 97 3.39 -7.55 20.82
N ASN A 98 3.98 -6.74 19.94
CA ASN A 98 3.27 -5.83 19.05
C ASN A 98 3.17 -6.41 17.62
N TYR A 99 2.41 -5.71 16.77
CA TYR A 99 2.22 -6.05 15.38
C TYR A 99 2.56 -4.86 14.49
N LEU A 100 3.54 -5.02 13.61
CA LEU A 100 3.83 -4.09 12.54
C LEU A 100 2.88 -4.38 11.38
N VAL A 101 2.02 -3.42 11.07
CA VAL A 101 1.07 -3.43 9.97
C VAL A 101 1.42 -2.31 9.02
N GLU A 102 1.04 -2.45 7.74
CA GLU A 102 1.12 -1.36 6.76
C GLU A 102 2.54 -0.81 6.49
N GLY A 103 3.56 -1.45 7.06
CA GLY A 103 4.97 -1.16 6.81
C GLY A 103 5.63 -0.36 7.92
N ASP A 104 4.90 0.52 8.59
CA ASP A 104 5.36 1.53 9.56
C ASP A 104 4.45 1.70 10.79
N ILE A 105 3.27 1.06 10.84
CA ILE A 105 2.35 1.20 11.98
C ILE A 105 2.51 0.05 12.96
N MET A 106 2.83 0.38 14.20
CA MET A 106 2.98 -0.53 15.34
C MET A 106 1.69 -0.55 16.16
N LEU A 107 0.95 -1.65 16.07
CA LEU A 107 -0.22 -1.91 16.91
C LEU A 107 0.19 -2.64 18.19
N THR A 108 -0.08 -2.01 19.33
CA THR A 108 0.16 -2.61 20.65
C THR A 108 -1.01 -3.51 21.06
N PRO A 109 -0.82 -4.43 22.03
CA PRO A 109 -1.92 -5.19 22.63
C PRO A 109 -3.06 -4.30 23.15
N ALA A 110 -2.73 -3.11 23.66
CA ALA A 110 -3.72 -2.14 24.10
C ALA A 110 -4.58 -1.67 22.92
N ASN A 111 -3.97 -1.35 21.77
CA ASN A 111 -4.72 -0.96 20.57
C ASN A 111 -5.65 -2.09 20.10
N LEU A 112 -5.18 -3.34 20.08
CA LEU A 112 -5.98 -4.50 19.68
C LEU A 112 -7.18 -4.79 20.60
N SER A 113 -7.21 -4.19 21.78
CA SER A 113 -8.33 -4.29 22.72
C SER A 113 -9.34 -3.13 22.59
N GLU A 114 -9.04 -2.13 21.76
CA GLU A 114 -9.93 -1.01 21.52
C GLU A 114 -11.02 -1.38 20.52
N VAL A 115 -12.24 -0.89 20.76
CA VAL A 115 -13.33 -1.02 19.80
C VAL A 115 -13.28 0.19 18.87
N SER A 116 -13.24 -0.05 17.56
CA SER A 116 -13.37 1.03 16.58
C SER A 116 -14.77 1.65 16.69
N THR A 117 -14.85 2.90 17.17
CA THR A 117 -16.13 3.62 17.35
C THR A 117 -16.50 4.48 16.14
N SER A 118 -15.72 4.42 15.05
CA SER A 118 -15.95 5.27 13.87
C SER A 118 -17.15 4.76 13.08
N PRO A 119 -18.14 5.59 12.74
CA PRO A 119 -19.22 5.17 11.84
C PRO A 119 -18.64 4.80 10.47
N ASN A 120 -19.13 3.71 9.87
CA ASN A 120 -18.79 3.20 8.53
C ASN A 120 -19.21 4.14 7.38
N LEU A 121 -19.32 5.46 7.60
CA LEU A 121 -19.84 6.36 6.59
C LEU A 121 -18.73 6.76 5.60
N ARG A 122 -18.67 6.03 4.50
CA ARG A 122 -18.00 6.47 3.26
C ARG A 122 -18.70 7.72 2.74
N ILE A 123 -18.22 8.90 3.14
CA ILE A 123 -18.42 10.12 2.36
C ILE A 123 -17.21 10.27 1.44
N ALA A 124 -17.07 9.31 0.51
CA ALA A 124 -16.21 9.29 -0.69
C ALA A 124 -14.81 9.96 -0.66
N GLU A 125 -13.72 9.17 -0.68
CA GLU A 125 -12.38 9.52 -1.26
C GLU A 125 -11.59 10.70 -0.64
N THR A 126 -11.44 10.81 0.69
CA THR A 126 -11.12 12.10 1.34
C THR A 126 -9.86 12.22 2.21
N GLU A 127 -8.77 12.67 1.64
CA GLU A 127 -7.52 13.13 2.28
C GLU A 127 -7.55 13.60 3.77
N GLN A 128 -6.45 13.34 4.46
CA GLN A 128 -6.15 13.68 5.87
C GLN A 128 -7.05 12.95 6.87
N TYR A 129 -6.52 11.88 7.44
CA TYR A 129 -7.21 11.02 8.38
C TYR A 129 -6.53 11.01 9.74
N ARG A 130 -7.33 10.78 10.78
CA ARG A 130 -6.86 10.52 12.12
C ARG A 130 -7.40 9.21 12.68
N THR A 131 -6.76 8.71 13.72
CA THR A 131 -7.30 7.64 14.55
C THR A 131 -8.42 8.16 15.48
N THR A 132 -9.07 7.22 16.17
CA THR A 132 -10.05 7.53 17.22
C THR A 132 -9.42 8.27 18.40
N ASN A 133 -8.20 7.89 18.80
CA ASN A 133 -7.49 8.48 19.92
C ASN A 133 -6.54 9.59 19.45
N LEU A 134 -6.66 10.76 20.08
CA LEU A 134 -5.78 11.91 19.86
C LEU A 134 -5.00 12.25 21.13
N VAL A 135 -3.95 13.05 20.99
CA VAL A 135 -3.28 13.66 22.14
C VAL A 135 -4.25 14.63 22.82
N LYS A 136 -4.37 14.53 24.15
CA LYS A 136 -5.26 15.37 24.97
C LYS A 136 -4.46 16.27 25.91
N ASN A 137 -5.19 17.10 26.66
CA ASN A 137 -4.68 18.06 27.65
C ASN A 137 -3.86 19.19 27.01
N LEU A 138 -4.41 19.81 25.97
CA LEU A 138 -3.82 20.93 25.24
C LEU A 138 -4.05 22.25 26.01
N PRO A 139 -3.13 23.23 25.93
CA PRO A 139 -1.85 23.17 25.22
C PRO A 139 -0.85 22.25 25.92
N ARG A 140 -0.05 21.51 25.14
CA ARG A 140 0.88 20.50 25.65
C ARG A 140 2.22 20.57 24.93
N THR A 141 3.31 20.35 25.66
CA THR A 141 4.63 20.11 25.06
C THR A 141 4.99 18.63 25.19
N ILE A 142 5.27 17.98 24.07
CA ILE A 142 5.76 16.60 24.02
C ILE A 142 7.28 16.63 23.88
N THR A 143 7.97 15.96 24.81
CA THR A 143 9.43 15.82 24.74
C THR A 143 9.83 14.69 23.80
N VAL A 144 10.88 14.90 22.99
CA VAL A 144 11.40 13.92 22.04
C VAL A 144 12.89 13.71 22.32
N SER A 145 13.33 12.46 22.41
CA SER A 145 14.75 12.13 22.62
C SER A 145 15.25 11.11 21.60
N VAL A 146 16.51 11.21 21.19
CA VAL A 146 17.15 10.27 20.27
C VAL A 146 18.16 9.44 21.05
N SER A 147 18.16 8.11 20.87
CA SER A 147 19.04 7.20 21.61
C SER A 147 19.80 6.26 20.67
N ASN A 148 21.12 6.15 20.86
CA ASN A 148 21.99 5.19 20.17
C ASN A 148 21.92 5.23 18.63
N LEU A 149 21.72 6.43 18.06
CA LEU A 149 21.67 6.65 16.61
C LEU A 149 22.76 7.63 16.16
N PRO A 150 23.25 7.53 14.91
CA PRO A 150 24.17 8.50 14.34
C PRO A 150 23.65 9.95 14.39
N THR A 151 24.57 10.93 14.41
CA THR A 151 24.24 12.36 14.56
C THR A 151 23.21 12.87 13.55
N VAL A 152 23.18 12.32 12.33
CA VAL A 152 22.20 12.69 11.29
C VAL A 152 20.74 12.56 11.79
N TYR A 153 20.44 11.55 12.60
CA TYR A 153 19.11 11.33 13.16
C TYR A 153 18.76 12.36 14.23
N ALA A 154 19.73 12.79 15.03
CA ALA A 154 19.54 13.87 16.01
C ALA A 154 19.28 15.21 15.31
N THR A 155 20.05 15.54 14.27
CA THR A 155 19.82 16.74 13.44
C THR A 155 18.45 16.69 12.76
N ALA A 156 18.09 15.56 12.15
CA ALA A 156 16.80 15.36 11.51
C ALA A 156 15.62 15.50 12.49
N THR A 157 15.78 15.01 13.72
CA THR A 157 14.80 15.16 14.79
C THR A 157 14.59 16.63 15.16
N ALA A 158 15.68 17.39 15.32
CA ALA A 158 15.60 18.83 15.59
C ALA A 158 14.89 19.58 14.45
N ASN A 159 15.17 19.22 13.20
CA ASN A 159 14.50 19.79 12.03
C ASN A 159 13.00 19.47 12.02
N ALA A 160 12.61 18.21 12.28
CA ALA A 160 11.20 17.80 12.33
C ALA A 160 10.44 18.54 13.44
N VAL A 161 11.03 18.63 14.65
CA VAL A 161 10.48 19.43 15.77
C VAL A 161 10.33 20.90 15.38
N SER A 162 11.31 21.47 14.68
CA SER A 162 11.22 22.86 14.18
C SER A 162 10.07 23.05 13.20
N ARG A 163 9.78 22.08 12.33
CA ARG A 163 8.66 22.16 11.37
C ARG A 163 7.33 22.20 12.09
N TYR A 164 7.10 21.31 13.05
CA TYR A 164 5.86 21.33 13.84
C TYR A 164 5.70 22.63 14.63
N ASN A 165 6.76 23.07 15.31
CA ASN A 165 6.70 24.27 16.14
C ASN A 165 6.51 25.56 15.32
N ALA A 166 6.90 25.57 14.04
CA ALA A 166 6.69 26.71 13.14
C ALA A 166 5.20 26.96 12.82
N LEU A 167 4.34 25.94 13.00
CA LEU A 167 2.90 26.05 12.77
C LEU A 167 2.13 26.72 13.93
N ASN A 168 2.79 26.97 15.07
CA ASN A 168 2.17 27.59 16.26
C ASN A 168 0.92 26.87 16.80
N LEU A 169 0.91 25.53 16.73
CA LEU A 169 -0.17 24.69 17.27
C LEU A 169 -0.24 24.79 18.81
N THR A 170 -1.36 24.38 19.40
CA THR A 170 -1.49 24.17 20.86
C THR A 170 -0.65 22.99 21.36
N LEU A 171 -0.26 22.10 20.46
CA LEU A 171 0.72 21.05 20.69
C LEU A 171 2.11 21.50 20.23
N LYS A 172 3.11 21.42 21.12
CA LYS A 172 4.51 21.72 20.80
C LYS A 172 5.39 20.51 21.03
N PHE A 173 6.55 20.50 20.38
CA PHE A 173 7.58 19.51 20.63
C PHE A 173 8.85 20.14 21.16
N GLN A 174 9.58 19.40 21.98
CA GLN A 174 10.87 19.82 22.51
C GLN A 174 11.87 18.66 22.47
N VAL A 175 13.02 18.87 21.82
CA VAL A 175 14.11 17.91 21.89
C VAL A 175 14.74 17.95 23.28
N VAL A 176 14.91 16.78 23.90
CA VAL A 176 15.60 16.57 25.17
C VAL A 176 16.68 15.51 25.02
N SER A 177 17.70 15.55 25.88
CA SER A 177 18.85 14.63 25.78
C SER A 177 18.50 13.16 26.08
N SER A 178 17.51 12.93 26.94
CA SER A 178 17.03 11.59 27.33
C SER A 178 15.65 11.69 27.98
N GLY A 179 14.95 10.56 28.12
CA GLY A 179 13.65 10.52 28.79
C GLY A 179 12.54 11.28 28.06
N GLY A 180 12.65 11.41 26.73
CA GLY A 180 11.58 11.98 25.92
C GLY A 180 10.30 11.17 26.06
N SER A 181 9.15 11.86 26.05
CA SER A 181 7.83 11.25 25.96
C SER A 181 7.71 10.39 24.70
N ILE A 182 8.39 10.81 23.63
CA ILE A 182 8.65 10.01 22.43
C ILE A 182 10.16 9.72 22.38
N GLN A 183 10.53 8.44 22.33
CA GLN A 183 11.90 8.00 22.19
C GLN A 183 12.17 7.48 20.77
N ILE A 184 13.13 8.08 20.08
CA ILE A 184 13.60 7.66 18.77
C ILE A 184 14.78 6.69 18.97
N ILE A 185 14.63 5.47 18.48
CA ILE A 185 15.62 4.39 18.58
C ILE A 185 15.89 3.77 17.20
N GLY A 186 17.03 3.08 17.08
CA GLY A 186 17.41 2.37 15.86
C GLY A 186 17.02 0.90 15.85
N PHE A 187 16.68 0.37 14.69
CA PHE A 187 16.67 -1.06 14.38
C PHE A 187 17.42 -1.31 13.07
N ASN A 188 17.95 -2.50 12.85
CA ASN A 188 18.68 -2.83 11.61
C ASN A 188 18.03 -4.01 10.90
N GLN A 189 17.27 -3.73 9.85
CA GLN A 189 16.61 -4.76 9.05
C GLN A 189 16.75 -4.46 7.55
N GLY A 190 17.22 -5.44 6.78
CA GLY A 190 17.21 -5.36 5.32
C GLY A 190 15.80 -5.51 4.72
N PRO A 191 15.66 -5.36 3.39
CA PRO A 191 14.39 -5.56 2.72
C PRO A 191 13.90 -7.01 2.90
N SER A 192 12.60 -7.17 3.11
CA SER A 192 11.93 -8.46 3.21
C SER A 192 10.60 -8.42 2.44
N GLY A 193 10.36 -9.43 1.61
CA GLY A 193 9.13 -9.51 0.80
C GLY A 193 8.99 -8.40 -0.24
N GLY A 194 10.10 -7.81 -0.71
CA GLY A 194 10.08 -6.69 -1.65
C GLY A 194 9.82 -5.32 -1.00
N TYR A 195 9.77 -5.25 0.33
CA TYR A 195 9.53 -4.04 1.11
C TYR A 195 10.63 -3.81 2.15
N ILE A 196 10.98 -2.54 2.42
CA ILE A 196 11.86 -2.16 3.52
C ILE A 196 11.15 -1.13 4.39
N THR A 197 11.05 -1.41 5.68
CA THR A 197 10.54 -0.46 6.67
C THR A 197 11.58 0.63 6.87
N LEU A 198 11.20 1.89 6.69
CA LEU A 198 12.09 3.05 6.89
C LEU A 198 12.05 3.49 8.34
N GLY A 199 10.84 3.74 8.83
CA GLY A 199 10.51 4.02 10.21
C GLY A 199 9.30 3.20 10.64
N SER A 200 9.06 3.15 11.94
CA SER A 200 7.76 2.75 12.46
C SER A 200 7.47 3.44 13.77
N SER A 201 6.20 3.67 14.02
CA SER A 201 5.66 4.27 15.23
C SER A 201 4.24 3.76 15.44
N GLY A 202 3.47 4.36 16.33
CA GLY A 202 2.15 3.88 16.70
C GLY A 202 1.26 5.04 17.07
N PHE A 203 0.08 4.75 17.61
CA PHE A 203 -0.95 5.76 17.84
C PHE A 203 -1.11 6.18 19.31
N PRO A 204 -1.72 7.36 19.56
CA PRO A 204 -2.05 7.78 20.90
C PRO A 204 -2.88 6.76 21.66
N THR A 205 -2.64 6.68 22.96
CA THR A 205 -3.47 5.90 23.88
C THR A 205 -4.84 6.54 24.08
N SER A 206 -5.83 5.77 24.53
CA SER A 206 -7.15 6.29 24.94
C SER A 206 -7.09 7.39 26.01
N SER A 207 -6.05 7.36 26.87
CA SER A 207 -5.74 8.39 27.86
C SER A 207 -5.23 9.71 27.28
N GLY A 208 -4.95 9.76 25.97
CA GLY A 208 -4.47 10.93 25.26
C GLY A 208 -2.98 11.21 25.39
N ASN A 209 -2.18 10.19 25.73
CA ASN A 209 -0.72 10.22 25.62
C ASN A 209 -0.28 9.81 24.20
N PRO A 210 0.74 10.48 23.63
CA PRO A 210 1.28 10.09 22.33
C PRO A 210 1.88 8.68 22.39
N TYR A 211 2.02 8.03 21.23
CA TYR A 211 2.83 6.83 21.17
C TYR A 211 4.28 7.16 21.51
N ASN A 212 4.89 6.37 22.37
CA ASN A 212 6.11 6.76 23.08
C ASN A 212 7.41 6.34 22.38
N GLN A 213 7.36 5.78 21.18
CA GLN A 213 8.54 5.29 20.49
C GLN A 213 8.46 5.51 18.97
N ILE A 214 9.59 5.90 18.37
CA ILE A 214 9.78 5.85 16.92
C ILE A 214 11.00 4.96 16.68
N GLN A 215 10.86 3.95 15.84
CA GLN A 215 11.96 3.08 15.44
C GLN A 215 12.40 3.47 14.03
N LEU A 216 13.67 3.76 13.82
CA LEU A 216 14.22 4.08 12.50
C LEU A 216 15.22 3.03 12.05
N ASN A 217 15.13 2.68 10.76
CA ASN A 217 15.98 1.67 10.19
C ASN A 217 17.39 2.22 9.96
N THR A 218 18.39 1.56 10.51
CA THR A 218 19.81 1.90 10.33
C THR A 218 20.47 1.05 9.23
N ASN A 219 19.70 0.22 8.54
CA ASN A 219 20.21 -0.58 7.43
C ASN A 219 20.58 0.31 6.24
N ALA A 220 21.73 0.05 5.62
CA ALA A 220 22.22 0.83 4.48
C ALA A 220 21.27 0.78 3.26
N GLN A 221 20.38 -0.21 3.17
CA GLN A 221 19.39 -0.31 2.09
C GLN A 221 18.16 0.58 2.35
N ALA A 222 17.99 1.14 3.55
CA ALA A 222 16.88 2.04 3.88
C ALA A 222 17.20 3.49 3.50
N TYR A 223 18.34 4.00 3.98
CA TYR A 223 18.74 5.40 3.80
C TYR A 223 20.09 5.59 3.10
N GLY A 224 20.74 4.51 2.67
CA GLY A 224 22.13 4.55 2.20
C GLY A 224 23.14 4.45 3.35
N THR A 225 24.43 4.36 3.00
CA THR A 225 25.53 4.41 3.97
C THR A 225 25.76 5.80 4.57
N ASN A 226 25.32 6.84 3.85
CA ASN A 226 25.34 8.24 4.27
C ASN A 226 23.92 8.80 4.13
N PRO A 227 23.07 8.66 5.18
CA PRO A 227 21.69 9.12 5.12
C PRO A 227 21.57 10.61 4.83
N ASP A 228 20.70 10.97 3.89
CA ASP A 228 20.33 12.38 3.66
C ASP A 228 19.50 12.91 4.84
N VAL A 229 19.93 14.06 5.39
CA VAL A 229 19.28 14.63 6.58
C VAL A 229 17.85 15.06 6.30
N GLY A 230 17.54 15.55 5.09
CA GLY A 230 16.20 15.99 4.71
C GLY A 230 15.25 14.80 4.58
N TYR A 231 15.70 13.72 3.94
CA TYR A 231 14.93 12.49 3.84
C TYR A 231 14.65 11.87 5.22
N VAL A 232 15.66 11.76 6.10
CA VAL A 232 15.44 11.28 7.47
C VAL A 232 14.53 12.23 8.25
N THR A 233 14.63 13.54 8.04
CA THR A 233 13.72 14.53 8.64
C THR A 233 12.28 14.27 8.22
N SER A 234 12.06 14.00 6.93
CA SER A 234 10.73 13.69 6.38
C SER A 234 10.14 12.43 6.99
N VAL A 235 10.93 11.36 7.14
CA VAL A 235 10.45 10.13 7.81
C VAL A 235 10.16 10.38 9.29
N ILE A 236 11.03 11.07 10.03
CA ILE A 236 10.76 11.38 11.44
C ILE A 236 9.50 12.23 11.59
N GLN A 237 9.30 13.21 10.71
CA GLN A 237 8.09 14.02 10.68
C GLN A 237 6.84 13.17 10.47
N HIS A 238 6.89 12.21 9.54
CA HIS A 238 5.82 11.25 9.30
C HIS A 238 5.49 10.42 10.55
N GLU A 239 6.51 9.80 11.16
CA GLU A 239 6.33 8.97 12.36
C GLU A 239 5.83 9.78 13.57
N MET A 240 6.27 11.04 13.71
CA MET A 240 5.72 11.95 14.72
C MET A 240 4.24 12.23 14.48
N GLY A 241 3.78 12.25 13.22
CA GLY A 241 2.37 12.36 12.83
C GLY A 241 1.54 11.19 13.37
N HIS A 242 2.00 9.96 13.18
CA HIS A 242 1.36 8.77 13.76
C HIS A 242 1.32 8.84 15.29
N CYS A 243 2.43 9.23 15.94
CA CYS A 243 2.50 9.38 17.40
C CYS A 243 1.43 10.32 17.96
N ILE A 244 0.93 11.27 17.15
CA ILE A 244 -0.14 12.21 17.52
C ILE A 244 -1.48 11.91 16.83
N GLY A 245 -1.61 10.74 16.20
CA GLY A 245 -2.89 10.20 15.74
C GLY A 245 -3.23 10.44 14.28
N PHE A 246 -2.31 10.90 13.44
CA PHE A 246 -2.54 10.92 11.99
C PHE A 246 -2.44 9.52 11.41
N ARG A 247 -3.31 9.20 10.44
CA ARG A 247 -3.17 8.01 9.58
C ARG A 247 -2.69 8.43 8.21
N HIS A 248 -2.40 7.45 7.37
CA HIS A 248 -2.04 7.71 5.99
C HIS A 248 -3.14 8.41 5.20
N THR A 249 -2.75 9.34 4.32
CA THR A 249 -3.71 10.03 3.44
C THR A 249 -4.18 9.16 2.29
N ASP A 250 -3.32 8.27 1.81
CA ASP A 250 -3.61 7.30 0.75
C ASP A 250 -4.10 5.95 1.30
N TYR A 251 -4.67 5.92 2.51
CA TYR A 251 -5.16 4.70 3.16
C TYR A 251 -6.16 3.90 2.28
N PHE A 252 -6.94 4.60 1.46
CA PHE A 252 -7.95 4.01 0.58
C PHE A 252 -7.35 3.35 -0.66
N ASN A 253 -6.14 3.76 -1.04
CA ASN A 253 -5.42 3.23 -2.18
C ASN A 253 -3.91 3.49 -2.07
N ARG A 254 -3.18 2.53 -1.50
CA ARG A 254 -1.72 2.59 -1.35
C ARG A 254 -0.97 2.65 -2.67
N SER A 255 -1.58 2.27 -3.80
CA SER A 255 -0.89 2.37 -5.10
C SER A 255 -0.59 3.82 -5.49
N LEU A 256 -1.25 4.80 -4.85
CA LEU A 256 -1.04 6.21 -5.13
C LEU A 256 0.33 6.71 -4.71
N SER A 257 0.85 6.26 -3.56
CA SER A 257 2.21 6.61 -3.11
C SER A 257 3.23 5.48 -3.28
N CYS A 258 2.80 4.22 -3.14
CA CYS A 258 3.69 3.05 -3.15
C CYS A 258 3.83 2.39 -4.54
N GLY A 259 2.98 2.76 -5.51
CA GLY A 259 2.87 2.05 -6.79
C GLY A 259 2.25 0.65 -6.65
N GLY A 260 2.22 -0.10 -7.75
CA GLY A 260 1.68 -1.47 -7.77
C GLY A 260 0.15 -1.53 -7.86
N SER A 261 -0.43 -2.67 -7.44
CA SER A 261 -1.89 -2.86 -7.42
C SER A 261 -2.52 -2.06 -6.28
N ALA A 262 -3.72 -1.52 -6.51
CA ALA A 262 -4.49 -0.85 -5.48
C ALA A 262 -4.79 -1.80 -4.31
N VAL A 263 -4.12 -1.58 -3.18
CA VAL A 263 -4.41 -2.21 -1.89
C VAL A 263 -4.75 -1.11 -0.90
N ASN A 264 -5.77 -1.33 -0.08
CA ASN A 264 -6.21 -0.38 0.93
C ASN A 264 -5.73 -0.83 2.33
N GLU A 265 -5.80 0.06 3.30
CA GLU A 265 -5.53 -0.17 4.74
C GLU A 265 -6.62 -1.04 5.39
N GLY A 266 -7.15 -2.05 4.70
CA GLY A 266 -8.20 -2.93 5.21
C GLY A 266 -9.63 -2.45 4.93
N SER A 267 -10.60 -2.87 5.74
CA SER A 267 -12.02 -2.57 5.47
C SER A 267 -12.29 -1.06 5.53
N ALA A 268 -12.66 -0.51 4.36
CA ALA A 268 -12.82 0.93 4.16
C ALA A 268 -13.80 1.55 5.18
N GLY A 269 -13.33 2.53 5.96
CA GLY A 269 -14.15 3.35 6.87
C GLY A 269 -14.03 3.01 8.36
N ILE A 270 -13.29 1.97 8.71
CA ILE A 270 -13.07 1.57 10.10
C ILE A 270 -11.75 2.19 10.60
N GLY A 271 -11.78 2.84 11.77
CA GLY A 271 -10.60 3.39 12.44
C GLY A 271 -9.93 4.62 11.79
N ALA A 272 -10.32 5.01 10.56
CA ALA A 272 -9.90 6.23 9.87
C ALA A 272 -11.03 7.27 9.96
N VAL A 273 -10.79 8.36 10.66
CA VAL A 273 -11.73 9.49 10.77
C VAL A 273 -11.20 10.64 9.93
N HIS A 274 -11.98 11.09 8.95
CA HIS A 274 -11.65 12.27 8.14
C HIS A 274 -11.50 13.51 9.04
N ILE A 275 -10.50 14.34 8.74
CA ILE A 275 -10.24 15.58 9.46
C ILE A 275 -11.02 16.72 8.77
N PRO A 276 -12.01 17.35 9.43
CA PRO A 276 -12.79 18.41 8.79
C PRO A 276 -11.95 19.59 8.30
N GLY A 277 -12.36 20.14 7.15
CA GLY A 277 -11.65 21.25 6.50
C GLY A 277 -10.64 20.82 5.44
N THR A 278 -10.34 19.52 5.31
CA THR A 278 -9.43 19.00 4.28
C THR A 278 -10.19 18.48 3.05
N PRO A 279 -9.53 18.42 1.87
CA PRO A 279 -10.17 17.97 0.63
C PRO A 279 -10.76 16.57 0.72
N THR A 280 -11.83 16.36 -0.04
CA THR A 280 -12.61 15.11 -0.02
C THR A 280 -12.57 14.33 -1.33
N LYS A 281 -11.84 14.75 -2.36
CA LYS A 281 -11.97 14.10 -3.69
C LYS A 281 -10.69 14.18 -4.52
N THR A 282 -9.55 14.44 -3.91
CA THR A 282 -8.33 14.73 -4.66
C THR A 282 -7.13 14.23 -3.90
N PHE A 283 -6.43 13.26 -4.49
CA PHE A 283 -5.20 12.71 -3.94
C PHE A 283 -4.19 13.81 -3.60
N ASP A 284 -3.75 13.85 -2.34
CA ASP A 284 -2.71 14.75 -1.89
C ASP A 284 -1.32 14.13 -2.06
N ALA A 285 -0.82 14.20 -3.28
CA ALA A 285 0.48 13.66 -3.68
C ALA A 285 1.69 14.25 -2.92
N ALA A 286 1.49 15.32 -2.16
CA ALA A 286 2.54 15.99 -1.41
C ALA A 286 2.39 15.85 0.12
N SER A 287 1.37 15.14 0.60
CA SER A 287 1.11 14.98 2.04
C SER A 287 2.30 14.34 2.77
N PHE A 288 2.63 14.86 3.94
CA PHE A 288 3.66 14.25 4.79
C PHE A 288 3.24 12.86 5.31
N MET A 289 1.94 12.57 5.34
CA MET A 289 1.36 11.29 5.74
C MET A 289 1.07 10.36 4.56
N LEU A 290 1.73 10.53 3.41
CA LEU A 290 1.73 9.48 2.40
C LEU A 290 2.47 8.26 2.90
N ALA A 291 1.88 7.10 2.68
CA ALA A 291 2.32 5.85 3.27
C ALA A 291 3.58 5.24 2.64
N CYS A 292 4.01 5.77 1.51
CA CYS A 292 5.35 5.54 0.98
C CYS A 292 6.08 6.87 0.77
N SER A 293 7.35 6.87 1.19
CA SER A 293 8.23 8.00 0.93
C SER A 293 8.74 7.97 -0.50
N SER A 294 8.93 9.16 -1.08
CA SER A 294 9.62 9.36 -2.37
C SER A 294 11.13 9.47 -2.23
N GLY A 295 11.70 9.27 -1.03
CA GLY A 295 13.15 9.43 -0.79
C GLY A 295 13.62 10.89 -0.79
N THR A 296 12.70 11.83 -0.61
CA THR A 296 12.95 13.28 -0.69
C THR A 296 12.66 13.96 0.63
N ASP A 297 13.12 15.20 0.78
CA ASP A 297 12.74 16.05 1.91
C ASP A 297 11.30 16.60 1.76
N ARG A 298 10.31 15.75 2.04
CA ARG A 298 8.89 16.14 2.04
C ARG A 298 8.55 16.82 3.37
N SER A 299 7.94 18.00 3.28
CA SER A 299 7.45 18.80 4.42
C SER A 299 5.93 19.00 4.32
N PHE A 300 5.34 19.70 5.29
CA PHE A 300 3.91 20.00 5.30
C PHE A 300 3.48 20.81 4.08
N ASN A 301 2.39 20.39 3.46
CA ASN A 301 1.66 21.16 2.47
C ASN A 301 0.47 21.91 3.11
N ALA A 302 -0.34 22.60 2.30
CA ALA A 302 -1.48 23.37 2.79
C ALA A 302 -2.55 22.52 3.50
N ASN A 303 -2.86 21.32 2.99
CA ASN A 303 -3.86 20.43 3.60
C ASN A 303 -3.34 19.83 4.92
N ASP A 304 -2.05 19.49 4.98
CA ASP A 304 -1.39 19.03 6.21
C ASP A 304 -1.50 20.10 7.30
N VAL A 305 -1.26 21.37 6.95
CA VAL A 305 -1.37 22.50 7.87
C VAL A 305 -2.81 22.68 8.35
N ILE A 306 -3.81 22.58 7.46
CA ILE A 306 -5.23 22.63 7.85
C ILE A 306 -5.54 21.50 8.83
N ALA A 307 -5.11 20.28 8.52
CA ALA A 307 -5.35 19.11 9.36
C ALA A 307 -4.71 19.24 10.74
N LEU A 308 -3.46 19.71 10.79
CA LEU A 308 -2.73 19.95 12.03
C LEU A 308 -3.42 21.01 12.89
N ASN A 309 -3.78 22.17 12.33
CA ASN A 309 -4.49 23.22 13.04
C ASN A 309 -5.89 22.80 13.51
N TYR A 310 -6.55 21.88 12.79
CA TYR A 310 -7.84 21.36 13.21
C TYR A 310 -7.72 20.50 14.48
N LEU A 311 -6.65 19.70 14.58
CA LEU A 311 -6.45 18.79 15.71
C LEU A 311 -5.76 19.45 16.90
N TYR A 312 -4.83 20.37 16.64
CA TYR A 312 -3.88 20.93 17.61
C TYR A 312 -3.66 22.41 17.37
#